data_AF-A0A377VVC1-F1
#
_entry.id   AF-A0A377VVC1-F1
#
_cell.length_a   1.000
_cell.length_b   1.000
_cell.length_c   1.000
_cell.angle_alpha   90.00
_cell.angle_beta   90.00
_cell.angle_gamma   90.00
#
_symmetry.space_group_name_H-M   'P 1'
#
loop_
_entity.id
_entity.type
_entity.pdbx_description
1 polymer ?
#
loop_
_entity_poly.entity_id
_entity_poly.type
_entity_poly.pdbx_seq_one_letter_code
_entity_poly.pdbx_strand_id
1 'polypeptide(L)'
;MTGIVTRTTYLELLSEFPGALKHLITLCAASPMVASQLARHPLLLDELLDPNTLYQPTATDAYRDELRQYLLRVPEEDEEQQLEALRQFKQAQQLHIAAADIAGTLPVMKVSDHLTWLAEAILDAVVQQAWGQMVARYGLPTHLHDRQGRGFAVVGYGKLGGWELGYSSDLDLVFLHDCPAEVMTDGEREIDGRQFYLRLAQRIMHLFSTRTSSVFFTKWTPGCALPARRGCWLPPLTRLPTISRTRPGRGSIRRWCAPAWSMATRRCRRALTPFVAIS
;
A
#
# COMPACT_ATOMS: atom_id res chain seq x y z
N MET A 1 -7.96 29.14 5.61
CA MET A 1 -8.10 30.00 4.41
C MET A 1 -6.78 30.61 3.94
N THR A 2 -5.86 31.03 4.82
CA THR A 2 -4.55 31.64 4.45
C THR A 2 -3.71 30.85 3.43
N GLY A 3 -3.82 29.51 3.38
CA GLY A 3 -3.10 28.68 2.40
C GLY A 3 -3.70 28.62 0.98
N ILE A 4 -4.92 29.12 0.78
CA ILE A 4 -5.67 29.01 -0.49
C ILE A 4 -5.97 30.39 -1.09
N VAL A 5 -5.81 31.48 -0.32
CA VAL A 5 -6.09 32.85 -0.76
C VAL A 5 -5.31 33.27 -2.02
N THR A 6 -4.15 32.66 -2.28
CA THR A 6 -3.35 32.93 -3.49
C THR A 6 -3.88 32.24 -4.75
N ARG A 7 -4.84 31.32 -4.62
CA ARG A 7 -5.39 30.54 -5.74
C ARG A 7 -6.86 30.90 -5.94
N THR A 8 -7.11 31.87 -6.81
CA THR A 8 -8.44 32.43 -7.10
C THR A 8 -9.44 31.36 -7.55
N THR A 9 -9.00 30.36 -8.31
CA THR A 9 -9.87 29.27 -8.82
C THR A 9 -10.61 28.50 -7.73
N TYR A 10 -9.95 28.23 -6.58
CA TYR A 10 -10.60 27.52 -5.47
C TYR A 10 -11.57 28.42 -4.71
N LEU A 11 -11.33 29.73 -4.67
CA LEU A 11 -12.27 30.69 -4.07
C LEU A 11 -13.50 30.85 -4.95
N GLU A 12 -13.32 30.89 -6.27
CA GLU A 12 -14.41 30.90 -7.25
C GLU A 12 -15.27 29.63 -7.11
N LEU A 13 -14.64 28.45 -7.06
CA LEU A 13 -15.35 27.18 -6.84
C LEU A 13 -16.19 27.18 -5.56
N LEU A 14 -15.65 27.67 -4.43
CA LEU A 14 -16.41 27.77 -3.18
C LEU A 14 -17.53 28.82 -3.23
N SER A 15 -17.37 29.87 -4.06
CA SER A 15 -18.39 30.89 -4.28
C SER A 15 -19.52 30.39 -5.19
N GLU A 16 -19.19 29.60 -6.22
CA GLU A 16 -20.14 29.05 -7.19
C GLU A 16 -20.92 27.86 -6.65
N PHE A 17 -20.34 27.09 -5.72
CA PHE A 17 -20.96 25.91 -5.13
C PHE A 17 -21.20 26.06 -3.61
N PRO A 18 -22.33 26.68 -3.19
CA PRO A 18 -22.67 26.85 -1.77
C PRO A 18 -22.75 25.53 -0.99
N GLY A 19 -23.10 24.44 -1.66
CA GLY A 19 -23.12 23.09 -1.08
C GLY A 19 -21.74 22.66 -0.59
N ALA A 20 -20.71 22.80 -1.43
CA ALA A 20 -19.34 22.46 -1.08
C ALA A 20 -18.83 23.30 0.09
N LEU A 21 -19.15 24.61 0.12
CA LEU A 21 -18.80 25.47 1.25
C LEU A 21 -19.47 25.02 2.56
N LYS A 22 -20.73 24.60 2.51
CA LYS A 22 -21.43 24.06 3.69
C LYS A 22 -20.73 22.79 4.21
N HIS A 23 -20.41 21.85 3.31
CA HIS A 23 -19.70 20.62 3.68
C HIS A 23 -18.31 20.93 4.25
N LEU A 24 -17.58 21.87 3.66
CA LEU A 24 -16.29 22.34 4.17
C LEU A 24 -16.41 22.84 5.62
N ILE A 25 -17.37 23.72 5.89
CA ILE A 25 -17.57 24.28 7.25
C ILE A 25 -17.94 23.17 8.23
N THR A 26 -18.87 22.29 7.87
CA THR A 26 -19.30 21.17 8.73
C THR A 26 -18.13 20.23 9.07
N LEU A 27 -17.34 19.82 8.06
CA LEU A 27 -16.21 18.92 8.26
C LEU A 27 -15.08 19.59 9.06
N CYS A 28 -14.78 20.87 8.78
CA CYS A 28 -13.76 21.60 9.52
C CYS A 28 -14.16 21.85 10.98
N ALA A 29 -15.45 22.07 11.26
CA ALA A 29 -15.96 22.21 12.61
C ALA A 29 -15.93 20.88 13.39
N ALA A 30 -16.15 19.76 12.70
CA ALA A 30 -16.18 18.44 13.32
C ALA A 30 -14.77 17.86 13.57
N SER A 31 -13.80 18.10 12.68
CA SER A 31 -12.47 17.50 12.79
C SER A 31 -11.32 18.45 12.40
N PRO A 32 -10.42 18.79 13.35
CA PRO A 32 -9.23 19.59 13.04
C PRO A 32 -8.25 18.84 12.14
N MET A 33 -8.29 17.50 12.12
CA MET A 33 -7.50 16.66 11.23
C MET A 33 -7.90 16.93 9.77
N VAL A 34 -9.20 16.89 9.46
CA VAL A 34 -9.72 17.15 8.12
C VAL A 34 -9.44 18.59 7.70
N ALA A 35 -9.65 19.56 8.60
CA ALA A 35 -9.31 20.96 8.34
C ALA A 35 -7.82 21.13 7.97
N SER A 36 -6.91 20.45 8.68
CA SER A 36 -5.48 20.46 8.40
C SER A 36 -5.15 19.77 7.07
N GLN A 37 -5.85 18.69 6.73
CA GLN A 37 -5.67 17.95 5.49
C GLN A 37 -6.08 18.81 4.28
N LEU A 38 -7.28 19.40 4.30
CA LEU A 38 -7.78 20.30 3.25
C LEU A 38 -6.88 21.55 3.09
N ALA A 39 -6.34 22.08 4.19
CA ALA A 39 -5.41 23.20 4.13
C ALA A 39 -4.06 22.85 3.47
N ARG A 40 -3.59 21.60 3.65
CA ARG A 40 -2.34 21.11 3.02
C ARG A 40 -2.55 20.66 1.58
N HIS A 41 -3.72 20.12 1.26
CA HIS A 41 -4.06 19.58 -0.05
C HIS A 41 -5.36 20.22 -0.58
N PRO A 42 -5.29 21.45 -1.13
CA PRO A 42 -6.47 22.14 -1.66
C PRO A 42 -7.17 21.43 -2.82
N LEU A 43 -6.48 20.52 -3.52
CA LEU A 43 -7.05 19.67 -4.56
C LEU A 43 -8.23 18.81 -4.06
N LEU A 44 -8.27 18.54 -2.76
CA LEU A 44 -9.36 17.77 -2.13
C LEU A 44 -10.67 18.56 -2.04
N LEU A 45 -10.66 19.86 -2.35
CA LEU A 45 -11.90 20.64 -2.42
C LEU A 45 -12.84 20.15 -3.52
N ASP A 46 -12.30 19.53 -4.57
CA ASP A 46 -13.09 18.94 -5.65
C ASP A 46 -13.97 17.80 -5.14
N GLU A 47 -13.51 17.03 -4.15
CA GLU A 47 -14.30 15.96 -3.51
C GLU A 47 -15.49 16.50 -2.71
N LEU A 48 -15.50 17.79 -2.35
CA LEU A 48 -16.61 18.42 -1.64
C LEU A 48 -17.78 18.80 -2.56
N LEU A 49 -17.59 18.71 -3.88
CA LEU A 49 -18.60 19.06 -4.87
C LEU A 49 -19.72 18.02 -4.97
N ASP A 50 -19.42 16.74 -4.73
CA ASP A 50 -20.41 15.66 -4.77
C ASP A 50 -20.62 15.02 -3.38
N PRO A 51 -21.75 15.32 -2.72
CA PRO A 51 -22.07 14.74 -1.41
C PRO A 51 -22.24 13.22 -1.45
N ASN A 52 -22.59 12.64 -2.61
CA ASN A 52 -22.85 11.21 -2.72
C ASN A 52 -21.56 10.40 -2.61
N THR A 53 -20.46 10.90 -3.17
CA THR A 53 -19.13 10.27 -3.05
C THR A 53 -18.46 10.64 -1.73
N LEU A 54 -18.63 11.87 -1.27
CA LEU A 54 -17.97 12.37 -0.06
C LEU A 54 -18.31 11.57 1.21
N TYR A 55 -19.59 11.19 1.38
CA TYR A 55 -20.07 10.48 2.58
C TYR A 55 -20.24 8.97 2.38
N GLN A 56 -19.97 8.46 1.18
CA GLN A 56 -20.01 7.03 0.89
C GLN A 56 -18.61 6.56 0.50
N PRO A 57 -17.87 5.95 1.43
CA PRO A 57 -16.54 5.47 1.13
C PRO A 57 -16.62 4.34 0.10
N THR A 58 -15.57 4.24 -0.72
CA THR A 58 -15.39 3.16 -1.69
C THR A 58 -15.63 1.79 -1.07
N ALA A 59 -16.32 0.92 -1.81
CA ALA A 59 -16.53 -0.46 -1.38
C ALA A 59 -15.19 -1.16 -1.16
N THR A 60 -15.11 -2.02 -0.15
CA THR A 60 -13.84 -2.65 0.29
C THR A 60 -13.13 -3.45 -0.81
N ASP A 61 -13.87 -3.99 -1.77
CA ASP A 61 -13.36 -4.73 -2.93
C ASP A 61 -13.05 -3.85 -4.15
N ALA A 62 -13.50 -2.59 -4.17
CA ALA A 62 -13.37 -1.69 -5.32
C ALA A 62 -12.12 -0.80 -5.28
N TYR A 63 -11.40 -0.70 -4.15
CA TYR A 63 -10.22 0.17 -4.02
C TYR A 63 -9.16 -0.04 -5.10
N ARG A 64 -8.93 -1.31 -5.52
CA ARG A 64 -7.95 -1.62 -6.57
C ARG A 64 -8.41 -1.15 -7.94
N ASP A 65 -9.70 -1.31 -8.24
CA ASP A 65 -10.27 -0.94 -9.53
C ASP A 65 -10.41 0.58 -9.65
N GLU A 66 -10.83 1.28 -8.59
CA GLU A 66 -10.84 2.73 -8.54
C GLU A 66 -9.42 3.32 -8.67
N LEU A 67 -8.44 2.73 -7.97
CA LEU A 67 -7.06 3.18 -8.11
C LEU A 67 -6.55 2.98 -9.54
N ARG A 68 -6.84 1.83 -10.17
CA ARG A 68 -6.48 1.58 -11.56
C ARG A 68 -7.12 2.64 -12.47
N GLN A 69 -8.40 2.91 -12.31
CA GLN A 69 -9.11 3.93 -13.09
C GLN A 69 -8.50 5.33 -12.89
N TYR A 70 -8.11 5.65 -11.66
CA TYR A 70 -7.46 6.92 -11.33
C TYR A 70 -6.09 7.09 -12.00
N LEU A 71 -5.35 5.99 -12.18
CA LEU A 71 -4.02 5.99 -12.81
C LEU A 71 -4.07 5.96 -14.34
N LEU A 72 -5.19 5.58 -14.97
CA LEU A 72 -5.32 5.55 -16.45
C LEU A 72 -5.08 6.90 -17.13
N ARG A 73 -5.32 8.01 -16.42
CA ARG A 73 -5.09 9.37 -16.93
C ARG A 73 -3.64 9.84 -16.81
N VAL A 74 -2.76 9.03 -16.22
CA VAL A 74 -1.38 9.38 -15.94
C VAL A 74 -0.46 8.56 -16.85
N PRO A 75 0.50 9.19 -17.56
CA PRO A 75 1.46 8.47 -18.38
C PRO A 75 2.25 7.45 -17.56
N GLU A 76 2.38 6.21 -18.05
CA GLU A 76 3.10 5.13 -17.35
C GLU A 76 4.62 5.38 -17.26
N GLU A 77 5.15 6.17 -18.20
CA GLU A 77 6.58 6.48 -18.29
C GLU A 77 7.03 7.57 -17.30
N ASP A 78 6.09 8.38 -16.78
CA ASP A 78 6.39 9.47 -15.86
C ASP A 78 6.21 9.04 -14.39
N GLU A 79 7.31 8.61 -13.78
CA GLU A 79 7.34 8.19 -12.37
C GLU A 79 6.85 9.27 -11.41
N GLU A 80 7.18 10.54 -11.64
CA GLU A 80 6.83 11.61 -10.72
C GLU A 80 5.31 11.83 -10.70
N GLN A 81 4.70 11.84 -11.88
CA GLN A 81 3.24 11.95 -11.99
C GLN A 81 2.52 10.73 -11.42
N GLN A 82 3.03 9.52 -11.65
CA GLN A 82 2.46 8.29 -11.07
C GLN A 82 2.47 8.34 -9.53
N LEU A 83 3.60 8.76 -8.95
CA LEU A 83 3.73 8.90 -7.50
C LEU A 83 2.83 10.01 -6.94
N GLU A 84 2.70 11.13 -7.63
CA GLU A 84 1.78 12.19 -7.22
C GLU A 84 0.32 11.73 -7.30
N ALA A 85 -0.07 11.00 -8.35
CA ALA A 85 -1.41 10.47 -8.48
C ALA A 85 -1.76 9.46 -7.37
N LEU A 86 -0.84 8.56 -7.01
CA LEU A 86 -1.00 7.66 -5.87
C LEU A 86 -1.24 8.42 -4.56
N ARG A 87 -0.50 9.51 -4.34
CA ARG A 87 -0.67 10.38 -3.15
C ARG A 87 -2.01 11.08 -3.15
N GLN A 88 -2.41 11.66 -4.26
CA GLN A 88 -3.71 12.32 -4.39
C GLN A 88 -4.85 11.34 -4.13
N PHE A 89 -4.79 10.14 -4.71
CA PHE A 89 -5.76 9.08 -4.46
C PHE A 89 -5.82 8.68 -2.98
N LYS A 90 -4.66 8.48 -2.33
CA LYS A 90 -4.61 8.20 -0.89
C LYS A 90 -5.30 9.30 -0.07
N GLN A 91 -4.98 10.56 -0.36
CA GLN A 91 -5.53 11.70 0.39
C GLN A 91 -7.05 11.83 0.19
N ALA A 92 -7.54 11.64 -1.04
CA ALA A 92 -8.98 11.63 -1.35
C ALA A 92 -9.72 10.53 -0.59
N GLN A 93 -9.21 9.29 -0.65
CA GLN A 93 -9.83 8.18 0.05
C GLN A 93 -9.78 8.33 1.57
N GLN A 94 -8.71 8.88 2.13
CA GLN A 94 -8.64 9.20 3.56
C GLN A 94 -9.67 10.28 3.96
N LEU A 95 -9.90 11.27 3.09
CA LEU A 95 -10.95 12.27 3.29
C LEU A 95 -12.34 11.64 3.27
N HIS A 96 -12.64 10.76 2.31
CA HIS A 96 -13.94 10.07 2.23
C HIS A 96 -14.20 9.20 3.46
N ILE A 97 -13.20 8.43 3.91
CA ILE A 97 -13.31 7.62 5.12
C ILE A 97 -13.56 8.51 6.34
N ALA A 98 -12.81 9.61 6.49
CA ALA A 98 -12.99 10.54 7.60
C ALA A 98 -14.33 11.28 7.56
N ALA A 99 -14.79 11.70 6.38
CA ALA A 99 -16.07 12.36 6.20
C ALA A 99 -17.24 11.42 6.51
N ALA A 100 -17.15 10.16 6.10
CA ALA A 100 -18.15 9.14 6.40
C ALA A 100 -18.20 8.76 7.89
N ASP A 101 -17.05 8.72 8.56
CA ASP A 101 -16.93 8.55 10.02
C ASP A 101 -17.59 9.70 10.77
N ILE A 102 -17.28 10.96 10.38
CA ILE A 102 -17.88 12.18 10.97
C ILE A 102 -19.39 12.26 10.73
N ALA A 103 -19.86 11.88 9.54
CA ALA A 103 -21.28 11.89 9.21
C ALA A 103 -22.05 10.71 9.83
N GLY A 104 -21.35 9.73 10.42
CA GLY A 104 -21.94 8.51 10.97
C GLY A 104 -22.47 7.54 9.90
N THR A 105 -22.11 7.73 8.62
CA THR A 105 -22.47 6.81 7.53
C THR A 105 -21.57 5.57 7.52
N LEU A 106 -20.33 5.69 8.02
CA LEU A 106 -19.42 4.58 8.24
C LEU A 106 -19.23 4.33 9.75
N PRO A 107 -19.50 3.11 10.27
CA PRO A 107 -19.21 2.79 11.65
C PRO A 107 -17.71 2.86 11.94
N VAL A 108 -17.32 3.46 13.07
CA VAL A 108 -15.91 3.57 13.53
C VAL A 108 -15.17 2.22 13.47
N MET A 109 -15.86 1.13 13.81
CA MET A 109 -15.30 -0.23 13.79
C MET A 109 -14.87 -0.70 12.39
N LYS A 110 -15.34 -0.03 11.32
CA LYS A 110 -15.00 -0.32 9.93
C LYS A 110 -13.95 0.63 9.35
N VAL A 111 -13.62 1.71 10.04
CA VAL A 111 -12.60 2.68 9.58
C VAL A 111 -11.25 1.99 9.37
N SER A 112 -10.81 1.17 10.32
CA SER A 112 -9.53 0.44 10.19
C SER A 112 -9.56 -0.60 9.06
N ASP A 113 -10.70 -1.24 8.80
CA ASP A 113 -10.86 -2.14 7.66
C ASP A 113 -10.64 -1.36 6.35
N HIS A 114 -11.32 -0.23 6.17
CA HIS A 114 -11.19 0.61 4.96
C HIS A 114 -9.76 1.14 4.76
N LEU A 115 -9.10 1.59 5.83
CA LEU A 115 -7.70 2.03 5.77
C LEU A 115 -6.75 0.89 5.40
N THR A 116 -7.05 -0.33 5.84
CA THR A 116 -6.28 -1.54 5.48
C THR A 116 -6.45 -1.89 4.01
N TRP A 117 -7.69 -1.91 3.51
CA TRP A 117 -7.96 -2.14 2.08
C TRP A 117 -7.32 -1.09 1.18
N LEU A 118 -7.37 0.18 1.57
CA LEU A 118 -6.69 1.27 0.87
C LEU A 118 -5.17 1.05 0.83
N ALA A 119 -4.56 0.68 1.96
CA ALA A 119 -3.12 0.41 2.05
C ALA A 119 -2.72 -0.77 1.15
N GLU A 120 -3.52 -1.83 1.11
CA GLU A 120 -3.30 -2.96 0.21
C GLU A 120 -3.36 -2.58 -1.27
N ALA A 121 -4.38 -1.80 -1.67
CA ALA A 121 -4.52 -1.38 -3.07
C ALA A 121 -3.35 -0.50 -3.52
N ILE A 122 -2.93 0.43 -2.66
CA ILE A 122 -1.75 1.26 -2.91
C ILE A 122 -0.48 0.40 -3.01
N LEU A 123 -0.30 -0.54 -2.09
CA LEU A 123 0.87 -1.42 -2.06
C LEU A 123 0.95 -2.28 -3.33
N ASP A 124 -0.17 -2.81 -3.79
CA ASP A 124 -0.26 -3.57 -5.05
C ASP A 124 0.19 -2.72 -6.25
N ALA A 125 -0.31 -1.48 -6.35
CA ALA A 125 0.08 -0.55 -7.42
C ALA A 125 1.58 -0.19 -7.37
N VAL A 126 2.14 0.09 -6.17
CA VAL A 126 3.58 0.38 -6.02
C VAL A 126 4.43 -0.82 -6.41
N VAL A 127 4.04 -2.03 -6.01
CA VAL A 127 4.75 -3.26 -6.39
C VAL A 127 4.68 -3.46 -7.91
N GLN A 128 3.53 -3.24 -8.54
CA GLN A 128 3.37 -3.33 -9.99
C GLN A 128 4.25 -2.32 -10.73
N GLN A 129 4.30 -1.06 -10.28
CA GLN A 129 5.15 -0.03 -10.86
C GLN A 129 6.63 -0.37 -10.71
N ALA A 130 7.08 -0.74 -9.51
CA ALA A 130 8.47 -1.13 -9.27
C ALA A 130 8.86 -2.37 -10.09
N TRP A 131 7.94 -3.33 -10.24
CA TRP A 131 8.14 -4.51 -11.06
C TRP A 131 8.36 -4.16 -12.53
N GLY A 132 7.48 -3.34 -13.12
CA GLY A 132 7.60 -2.89 -14.51
C GLY A 132 8.94 -2.23 -14.80
N GLN A 133 9.39 -1.37 -13.88
CA GLN A 133 10.70 -0.70 -14.00
C GLN A 133 11.89 -1.64 -13.89
N MET A 134 11.82 -2.64 -13.01
CA MET A 134 12.89 -3.64 -12.88
C MET A 134 12.95 -4.53 -14.12
N VAL A 135 11.79 -4.97 -14.64
CA VAL A 135 11.71 -5.79 -15.85
C VAL A 135 12.19 -5.01 -17.08
N ALA A 136 11.82 -3.74 -17.24
CA ALA A 136 12.28 -2.91 -18.35
C ALA A 136 13.81 -2.75 -18.38
N ARG A 137 14.48 -2.77 -17.21
CA ARG A 137 15.92 -2.52 -17.09
C ARG A 137 16.78 -3.78 -17.04
N TYR A 138 16.31 -4.83 -16.38
CA TYR A 138 17.09 -6.05 -16.12
C TYR A 138 16.47 -7.29 -16.76
N GLY A 139 15.26 -7.19 -17.30
CA GLY A 139 14.50 -8.35 -17.75
C GLY A 139 13.84 -9.12 -16.62
N LEU A 140 13.27 -10.27 -16.94
CA LEU A 140 12.67 -11.22 -16.03
C LEU A 140 13.71 -12.23 -15.53
N PRO A 141 13.67 -12.59 -14.23
CA PRO A 141 14.39 -13.75 -13.74
C PRO A 141 13.98 -15.03 -14.48
N THR A 142 14.95 -15.77 -15.02
CA THR A 142 14.72 -16.99 -15.84
C THR A 142 13.81 -18.03 -15.18
N HIS A 143 13.89 -18.22 -13.86
CA HIS A 143 13.01 -19.15 -13.11
C HIS A 143 11.50 -18.81 -13.15
N LEU A 144 11.12 -17.63 -13.64
CA LEU A 144 9.72 -17.22 -13.76
C LEU A 144 9.07 -17.63 -15.08
N HIS A 145 9.85 -18.07 -16.09
CA HIS A 145 9.28 -18.48 -17.38
C HIS A 145 8.30 -19.66 -17.23
N ASP A 146 8.62 -20.61 -16.35
CA ASP A 146 7.83 -21.81 -16.11
C ASP A 146 6.85 -21.66 -14.92
N ARG A 147 6.73 -20.46 -14.34
CA ARG A 147 5.92 -20.22 -13.14
C ARG A 147 4.88 -19.13 -13.36
N GLN A 148 3.68 -19.38 -12.85
CA GLN A 148 2.66 -18.34 -12.69
C GLN A 148 2.97 -17.52 -11.44
N GLY A 149 3.19 -16.21 -11.61
CA GLY A 149 3.42 -15.25 -10.53
C GLY A 149 4.83 -14.65 -10.52
N ARG A 150 5.04 -13.64 -9.67
CA ARG A 150 6.29 -12.83 -9.63
C ARG A 150 7.39 -13.42 -8.75
N GLY A 151 7.12 -14.51 -8.01
CA GLY A 151 8.09 -15.12 -7.08
C GLY A 151 8.50 -14.21 -5.91
N PHE A 152 7.74 -13.14 -5.68
CA PHE A 152 7.95 -12.10 -4.67
C PHE A 152 6.68 -11.94 -3.84
N ALA A 153 6.82 -11.77 -2.54
CA ALA A 153 5.69 -11.53 -1.65
C ALA A 153 6.00 -10.39 -0.68
N VAL A 154 4.99 -9.54 -0.45
CA VAL A 154 5.03 -8.52 0.60
C VAL A 154 4.18 -8.99 1.77
N VAL A 155 4.75 -8.96 2.98
CA VAL A 155 4.09 -9.35 4.21
C VAL A 155 3.96 -8.12 5.12
N GLY A 156 2.72 -7.75 5.43
CA GLY A 156 2.41 -6.70 6.39
C GLY A 156 2.46 -7.18 7.84
N TYR A 157 3.22 -6.50 8.68
CA TYR A 157 3.31 -6.70 10.12
C TYR A 157 2.63 -5.56 10.89
N GLY A 158 2.63 -5.66 12.22
CA GLY A 158 2.15 -4.61 13.11
C GLY A 158 0.67 -4.29 12.87
N LYS A 159 0.37 -3.00 12.69
CA LYS A 159 -1.02 -2.51 12.52
C LYS A 159 -1.65 -2.97 11.21
N LEU A 160 -0.86 -3.07 10.15
CA LEU A 160 -1.33 -3.58 8.85
C LEU A 160 -1.67 -5.08 8.98
N GLY A 161 -0.80 -5.86 9.61
CA GLY A 161 -1.07 -7.28 9.88
C GLY A 161 -2.22 -7.50 10.86
N GLY A 162 -2.48 -6.56 11.77
CA GLY A 162 -3.55 -6.64 12.77
C GLY A 162 -4.91 -6.11 12.31
N TRP A 163 -5.03 -5.51 11.12
CA TRP A 163 -6.24 -4.79 10.67
C TRP A 163 -6.61 -3.61 11.58
N GLU A 164 -5.59 -2.96 12.16
CA GLU A 164 -5.73 -1.87 13.13
C GLU A 164 -5.06 -0.59 12.61
N LEU A 165 -5.13 -0.35 11.30
CA LEU A 165 -4.60 0.86 10.70
C LEU A 165 -5.43 2.09 11.12
N GLY A 166 -4.71 3.15 11.46
CA GLY A 166 -5.26 4.50 11.66
C GLY A 166 -4.76 5.48 10.60
N TYR A 167 -5.37 6.66 10.51
CA TYR A 167 -5.16 7.65 9.44
C TYR A 167 -3.69 8.05 9.20
N SER A 168 -2.85 8.04 10.24
CA SER A 168 -1.42 8.38 10.19
C SER A 168 -0.49 7.21 10.54
N SER A 169 -0.98 5.97 10.42
CA SER A 169 -0.18 4.79 10.76
C SER A 169 0.90 4.50 9.73
N ASP A 170 2.07 4.08 10.20
CA ASP A 170 3.15 3.59 9.35
C ASP A 170 2.88 2.14 8.91
N LEU A 171 3.47 1.74 7.78
CA LEU A 171 3.37 0.38 7.23
C LEU A 171 4.63 -0.42 7.54
N ASP A 172 4.49 -1.46 8.36
CA ASP A 172 5.57 -2.41 8.63
C ASP A 172 5.55 -3.51 7.58
N LEU A 173 6.50 -3.49 6.64
CA LEU A 173 6.56 -4.42 5.52
C LEU A 173 7.81 -5.31 5.57
N VAL A 174 7.64 -6.60 5.29
CA VAL A 174 8.72 -7.57 5.09
C VAL A 174 8.62 -8.16 3.69
N PHE A 175 9.74 -8.23 2.98
CA PHE A 175 9.81 -8.74 1.62
C PHE A 175 10.39 -10.15 1.59
N LEU A 176 9.67 -11.06 0.92
CA LEU A 176 10.07 -12.46 0.74
C LEU A 176 10.23 -12.76 -0.75
N HIS A 177 11.15 -13.67 -1.06
CA HIS A 177 11.36 -14.14 -2.42
C HIS A 177 11.62 -15.64 -2.46
N ASP A 178 11.16 -16.30 -3.53
CA ASP A 178 11.39 -17.73 -3.80
C ASP A 178 12.37 -17.94 -4.96
N CYS A 179 13.50 -17.22 -4.93
CA CYS A 179 14.51 -17.37 -5.98
C CYS A 179 15.42 -18.58 -5.72
N PRO A 180 15.57 -19.52 -6.67
CA PRO A 180 16.66 -20.50 -6.69
C PRO A 180 18.05 -19.83 -6.61
N ALA A 181 19.08 -20.61 -6.24
CA ALA A 181 20.45 -20.13 -6.36
C ALA A 181 20.85 -20.33 -7.82
N GLU A 182 21.67 -19.45 -8.40
CA GLU A 182 22.13 -19.55 -9.81
C GLU A 182 21.05 -19.20 -10.85
N VAL A 183 20.11 -18.31 -10.51
CA VAL A 183 19.17 -17.74 -11.47
C VAL A 183 19.69 -16.40 -11.95
N MET A 184 19.69 -16.19 -13.25
CA MET A 184 20.02 -14.91 -13.87
C MET A 184 18.77 -14.29 -14.51
N THR A 185 18.87 -13.01 -14.79
CA THR A 185 17.84 -12.20 -15.47
C THR A 185 18.13 -12.14 -16.97
N ASP A 186 17.09 -12.05 -17.80
CA ASP A 186 17.20 -12.20 -19.26
C ASP A 186 17.26 -10.87 -20.05
N GLY A 187 17.44 -9.73 -19.38
CA GLY A 187 17.47 -8.42 -20.02
C GLY A 187 18.86 -7.99 -20.51
N GLU A 188 18.95 -6.76 -21.03
CA GLU A 188 20.19 -6.17 -21.56
C GLU A 188 21.34 -6.17 -20.54
N ARG A 189 20.99 -6.05 -19.25
CA ARG A 189 21.95 -6.11 -18.15
C ARG A 189 21.62 -7.27 -17.22
N GLU A 190 22.32 -8.38 -17.46
CA GLU A 190 22.21 -9.59 -16.66
C GLU A 190 22.68 -9.35 -15.21
N ILE A 191 21.82 -9.69 -14.26
CA ILE A 191 22.08 -9.70 -12.82
C ILE A 191 21.57 -10.99 -12.17
N ASP A 192 22.14 -11.35 -11.02
CA ASP A 192 21.67 -12.45 -10.18
C ASP A 192 20.23 -12.20 -9.72
N GLY A 193 19.38 -13.23 -9.76
CA GLY A 193 17.97 -13.15 -9.41
C GLY A 193 17.72 -12.69 -7.98
N ARG A 194 18.59 -13.00 -7.02
CA ARG A 194 18.48 -12.46 -5.65
C ARG A 194 18.78 -10.97 -5.62
N GLN A 195 19.74 -10.52 -6.43
CA GLN A 195 20.05 -9.10 -6.56
C GLN A 195 18.90 -8.35 -7.24
N PHE A 196 18.20 -8.98 -8.19
CA PHE A 196 16.97 -8.43 -8.78
C PHE A 196 15.90 -8.17 -7.72
N TYR A 197 15.55 -9.16 -6.89
CA TYR A 197 14.56 -8.99 -5.82
C TYR A 197 15.00 -7.99 -4.73
N LEU A 198 16.30 -7.91 -4.43
CA LEU A 198 16.83 -6.91 -3.50
C LEU A 198 16.65 -5.49 -4.06
N ARG A 199 16.94 -5.28 -5.35
CA ARG A 199 16.74 -3.99 -6.03
C ARG A 199 15.26 -3.65 -6.14
N LEU A 200 14.40 -4.64 -6.39
CA LEU A 200 12.95 -4.46 -6.37
C LEU A 200 12.47 -3.95 -5.01
N ALA A 201 12.88 -4.60 -3.92
CA ALA A 201 12.53 -4.16 -2.57
C ALA A 201 13.04 -2.74 -2.27
N GLN A 202 14.29 -2.42 -2.66
CA GLN A 202 14.84 -1.06 -2.55
C GLN A 202 14.03 -0.04 -3.36
N ARG A 203 13.56 -0.42 -4.55
CA ARG A 203 12.75 0.44 -5.41
C ARG A 203 11.37 0.70 -4.81
N ILE A 204 10.69 -0.34 -4.32
CA ILE A 204 9.43 -0.20 -3.59
C ILE A 204 9.60 0.78 -2.42
N MET A 205 10.64 0.60 -1.61
CA MET A 205 10.96 1.51 -0.50
C MET A 205 11.21 2.95 -0.97
N HIS A 206 11.87 3.14 -2.11
CA HIS A 206 12.08 4.46 -2.70
C HIS A 206 10.76 5.11 -3.12
N LEU A 207 9.88 4.38 -3.80
CA LEU A 207 8.56 4.87 -4.21
C LEU A 207 7.70 5.29 -2.99
N PHE A 208 7.77 4.56 -1.87
CA PHE A 208 7.08 4.94 -0.63
C PHE A 208 7.71 6.14 0.10
N SER A 209 9.04 6.30 0.03
CA SER A 209 9.79 7.27 0.84
C SER A 209 10.15 8.57 0.12
N THR A 210 10.06 8.60 -1.21
CA THR A 210 10.29 9.82 -2.00
C THR A 210 9.36 10.93 -1.51
N ARG A 211 9.97 12.03 -1.06
CA ARG A 211 9.27 13.26 -0.72
C ARG A 211 9.05 14.05 -2.00
N THR A 212 7.89 13.90 -2.61
CA THR A 212 7.36 14.94 -3.51
C THR A 212 6.46 15.87 -2.67
N SER A 213 5.87 16.90 -3.26
CA SER A 213 5.14 17.98 -2.56
C SER A 213 4.06 17.52 -1.55
N SER A 214 3.57 16.28 -1.66
CA SER A 214 2.69 15.61 -0.71
C SER A 214 3.39 14.39 -0.05
N VAL A 215 3.36 14.27 1.29
CA VAL A 215 4.05 13.20 2.03
C VAL A 215 3.20 11.93 2.04
N PHE A 216 3.77 10.80 1.61
CA PHE A 216 3.05 9.53 1.51
C PHE A 216 2.92 8.80 2.86
N PHE A 217 4.01 8.60 3.62
CA PHE A 217 3.98 8.04 4.97
C PHE A 217 5.07 8.70 5.83
N THR A 218 4.81 8.87 7.13
CA THR A 218 5.59 9.77 7.99
C THR A 218 6.87 9.17 8.55
N LYS A 219 7.02 7.85 8.64
CA LYS A 219 8.26 7.28 9.13
C LYS A 219 8.45 5.82 8.73
N TRP A 220 9.67 5.50 8.33
CA TRP A 220 10.21 4.15 8.38
C TRP A 220 11.26 4.10 9.49
N THR A 221 11.18 3.10 10.36
CA THR A 221 12.30 2.75 11.24
C THR A 221 13.17 1.71 10.53
N PRO A 222 14.43 2.03 10.19
CA PRO A 222 15.41 1.04 9.80
C PRO A 222 15.65 0.09 10.95
N GLY A 223 15.24 -1.15 10.80
CA GLY A 223 15.60 -2.23 11.71
C GLY A 223 14.51 -2.59 12.69
N CYS A 224 13.61 -3.48 12.26
CA CYS A 224 13.14 -4.52 13.16
C CYS A 224 14.17 -5.66 13.13
N ALA A 225 15.25 -5.47 13.89
CA ALA A 225 16.06 -6.60 14.34
C ALA A 225 15.14 -7.46 15.23
N LEU A 226 14.74 -8.63 14.73
CA LEU A 226 14.15 -9.67 15.57
C LEU A 226 15.17 -10.00 16.68
N PRO A 227 14.80 -9.95 17.98
CA PRO A 227 15.57 -10.67 18.97
C PRO A 227 15.28 -12.16 18.77
N ALA A 228 16.02 -12.79 17.84
CA ALA A 228 16.23 -14.22 17.92
C ALA A 228 17.00 -14.46 19.23
N ARG A 229 16.33 -14.99 20.25
CA ARG A 229 17.04 -15.44 21.45
C ARG A 229 18.16 -16.39 20.99
N ARG A 230 19.40 -15.90 21.18
CA ARG A 230 20.70 -16.41 20.69
C ARG A 230 21.04 -16.06 19.22
N GLY A 231 21.49 -14.83 19.01
CA GLY A 231 22.72 -14.54 18.26
C GLY A 231 22.81 -14.90 16.77
N CYS A 232 21.69 -15.06 16.06
CA CYS A 232 21.69 -15.21 14.60
C CYS A 232 20.83 -14.12 13.95
N TRP A 233 21.51 -13.22 13.25
CA TRP A 233 20.96 -12.09 12.51
C TRP A 233 20.32 -12.59 11.21
N LEU A 234 19.06 -12.24 10.94
CA LEU A 234 18.41 -12.50 9.64
C LEU A 234 18.59 -11.28 8.72
N PRO A 235 19.06 -11.46 7.46
CA PRO A 235 19.18 -10.37 6.51
C PRO A 235 17.80 -9.88 6.00
N PRO A 236 17.70 -8.63 5.51
CA PRO A 236 16.44 -7.99 5.10
C PRO A 236 15.71 -8.64 3.92
N LEU A 237 16.34 -9.60 3.25
CA LEU A 237 15.70 -10.48 2.25
C LEU A 237 15.85 -11.92 2.74
N THR A 238 14.74 -12.56 3.11
CA THR A 238 14.77 -13.94 3.59
C THR A 238 14.14 -14.87 2.56
N ARG A 239 14.87 -15.93 2.21
CA ARG A 239 14.39 -16.99 1.33
C ARG A 239 13.36 -17.86 2.07
N LEU A 240 12.24 -18.17 1.43
CA LEU A 240 11.16 -19.02 1.97
C LEU A 240 11.61 -20.38 2.59
N PRO A 241 12.60 -21.12 2.04
CA PRO A 241 13.06 -22.37 2.63
C PRO A 241 13.88 -22.18 3.92
N THR A 242 14.33 -20.96 4.23
CA THR A 242 15.13 -20.67 5.43
C THR A 242 14.24 -20.52 6.66
N ILE A 243 12.99 -20.08 6.48
CA ILE A 243 11.98 -19.94 7.56
C ILE A 243 11.53 -21.32 8.09
N SER A 244 11.55 -22.37 7.26
CA SER A 244 11.09 -23.71 7.66
C SER A 244 12.12 -24.52 8.45
N ARG A 245 13.37 -24.04 8.60
CA ARG A 245 14.46 -24.76 9.29
C ARG A 245 14.63 -24.44 10.78
N THR A 246 13.87 -23.50 11.35
CA THR A 246 13.77 -23.36 12.80
C THR A 246 12.94 -24.52 13.37
N ARG A 247 13.63 -25.50 13.96
CA ARG A 247 13.03 -26.72 14.55
C ARG A 247 11.96 -26.38 15.60
N PRO A 248 10.82 -27.10 15.60
CA PRO A 248 9.78 -26.92 16.62
C PRO A 248 10.16 -27.65 17.91
N GLY A 249 10.13 -26.93 19.03
CA GLY A 249 10.14 -27.51 20.37
C GLY A 249 8.77 -28.10 20.72
N ARG A 250 8.73 -29.43 20.77
CA ARG A 250 7.73 -30.33 21.39
C ARG A 250 6.32 -29.78 21.65
N GLY A 251 5.41 -30.11 20.75
CA GLY A 251 3.98 -30.19 20.95
C GLY A 251 3.37 -30.83 19.71
N SER A 252 2.87 -32.06 19.84
CA SER A 252 2.48 -32.96 18.75
C SER A 252 1.52 -32.34 17.73
N ILE A 253 1.83 -32.44 16.43
CA ILE A 253 0.89 -32.75 15.34
C ILE A 253 1.71 -33.09 14.08
N ARG A 254 1.16 -34.05 13.33
CA ARG A 254 1.79 -34.92 12.33
C ARG A 254 2.22 -34.18 11.05
N ARG A 255 3.31 -34.69 10.46
CA ARG A 255 3.67 -34.77 9.02
C ARG A 255 2.89 -33.87 8.06
N TRP A 256 3.59 -32.91 7.46
CA TRP A 256 3.30 -32.44 6.10
C TRP A 256 4.61 -32.21 5.33
N CYS A 257 5.00 -33.21 4.54
CA CYS A 257 5.86 -33.04 3.36
C CYS A 257 4.95 -32.80 2.15
N ALA A 258 5.31 -31.84 1.30
CA ALA A 258 4.84 -31.63 -0.09
C ALA A 258 3.36 -32.00 -0.36
N PRO A 259 2.41 -31.08 -0.06
CA PRO A 259 1.70 -30.37 -1.12
C PRO A 259 1.20 -28.97 -0.66
N ALA A 260 2.07 -28.15 -0.08
CA ALA A 260 1.68 -26.86 0.54
C ALA A 260 1.20 -25.78 -0.46
N TRP A 261 1.47 -25.95 -1.76
CA TRP A 261 1.06 -24.99 -2.79
C TRP A 261 -0.42 -25.14 -3.21
N SER A 262 -1.00 -26.33 -3.11
CA SER A 262 -2.43 -26.56 -3.40
C SER A 262 -3.37 -26.11 -2.27
N MET A 263 -2.86 -25.96 -1.05
CA MET A 263 -3.60 -25.42 0.10
C MET A 263 -3.48 -23.90 0.22
N ALA A 264 -2.34 -23.30 -0.12
CA ALA A 264 -2.20 -21.83 -0.09
C ALA A 264 -3.14 -21.14 -1.08
N THR A 265 -3.42 -21.76 -2.24
CA THR A 265 -4.38 -21.27 -3.23
C THR A 265 -5.85 -21.61 -2.92
N ARG A 266 -6.14 -22.58 -2.03
CA ARG A 266 -7.53 -22.90 -1.60
C ARG A 266 -7.94 -22.30 -0.26
N ARG A 267 -6.99 -21.91 0.60
CA ARG A 267 -7.26 -21.25 1.90
C ARG A 267 -7.23 -19.72 1.85
N CYS A 268 -7.25 -19.12 0.65
CA CYS A 268 -7.69 -17.74 0.44
C CYS A 268 -9.21 -17.54 0.60
N ARG A 269 -9.99 -18.59 0.93
CA ARG A 269 -11.37 -18.47 1.39
C ARG A 269 -11.53 -19.15 2.76
N ARG A 270 -11.80 -18.34 3.79
CA ARG A 270 -12.22 -18.66 5.16
C ARG A 270 -11.20 -19.23 6.15
N ALA A 271 -11.01 -18.41 7.19
CA ALA A 271 -10.80 -18.71 8.61
C ALA A 271 -9.36 -18.71 9.18
N LEU A 272 -9.12 -17.67 10.00
CA LEU A 272 -8.27 -17.57 11.19
C LEU A 272 -6.74 -17.49 11.00
N THR A 273 -6.26 -16.29 10.67
CA THR A 273 -5.14 -15.49 11.25
C THR A 273 -4.59 -14.52 10.19
N PRO A 274 -4.19 -13.29 10.55
CA PRO A 274 -4.22 -12.18 9.61
C PRO A 274 -2.84 -12.03 8.95
N PHE A 275 -2.69 -12.67 7.78
CA PHE A 275 -1.55 -12.46 6.90
C PHE A 275 -2.08 -11.91 5.59
N VAL A 276 -1.84 -10.61 5.36
CA VAL A 276 -2.04 -9.99 4.06
C VAL A 276 -0.81 -10.33 3.24
N ALA A 277 -0.97 -11.23 2.27
CA ALA A 277 0.06 -11.58 1.30
C ALA A 277 -0.40 -11.09 -0.08
N ILE A 278 0.32 -10.12 -0.63
CA ILE A 278 0.17 -9.68 -2.02
C ILE A 278 1.21 -10.46 -2.83
N SER A 279 0.74 -11.24 -3.82
CA SER A 279 1.54 -12.14 -4.69
C SER A 279 1.45 -11.69 -6.15
#